data_AF-A0A251TKN2-F1
#
_entry.id   AF-A0A251TKN2-F1
#
_cell.length_a   1.000
_cell.length_b   1.000
_cell.length_c   1.000
_cell.angle_alpha   90.00
_cell.angle_beta   90.00
_cell.angle_gamma   90.00
#
_symmetry.space_group_name_H-M   'P 1'
#
loop_
_entity.id
_entity.type
_entity.pdbx_description
1 polymer ?
#
loop_
_entity_poly.entity_id
_entity_poly.type
_entity_poly.pdbx_seq_one_letter_code
_entity_poly.pdbx_strand_id
1 'polypeptide(L)'
;MLNIVEFLICLTIGFLGPYLGNCVVVVDLLISNNMLSGSIPRSLSRLANLTTLDLSGNLLTGLIPPEFGDSLKLQGLYLGKNQLSGIIPERLGHLSSLVKLSFTSNKNLSGPVPTSFGNLKGLTHLDLSSNELSGKLPL
;
A
#
# COMPACT_ATOMS: atom_id res chain seq x y z
N MET A 1 2.40 10.55 -21.57
CA MET A 1 3.77 10.14 -21.21
C MET A 1 4.04 10.78 -19.87
N LEU A 2 4.26 10.02 -18.78
CA LEU A 2 4.82 10.68 -17.59
C LEU A 2 6.26 10.99 -17.96
N ASN A 3 6.60 12.27 -17.96
CA ASN A 3 7.98 12.66 -18.08
C ASN A 3 8.58 12.44 -16.69
N ILE A 4 9.74 11.81 -16.63
CA ILE A 4 10.59 11.57 -15.44
C ILE A 4 10.59 12.72 -14.41
N VAL A 5 10.27 13.94 -14.84
CA VAL A 5 10.05 15.16 -14.05
C VAL A 5 9.03 15.01 -12.90
N GLU A 6 7.83 14.44 -13.09
CA GLU A 6 6.83 14.33 -11.99
C GLU A 6 7.28 13.34 -10.90
N PHE A 7 8.04 12.32 -11.31
CA PHE A 7 8.63 11.32 -10.42
C PHE A 7 9.81 11.91 -9.64
N LEU A 8 10.67 12.68 -10.31
CA LEU A 8 11.73 13.47 -9.69
C LEU A 8 11.16 14.50 -8.72
N ILE A 9 10.00 15.11 -9.01
CA ILE A 9 9.34 16.04 -8.09
C ILE A 9 8.94 15.34 -6.79
N CYS A 10 8.36 14.14 -6.82
CA CYS A 10 8.04 13.41 -5.58
C CYS A 10 9.30 13.12 -4.74
N LEU A 11 10.41 12.78 -5.40
CA LEU A 11 11.70 12.52 -4.74
C LEU A 11 12.36 13.81 -4.21
N THR A 12 12.18 14.96 -4.87
CA THR A 12 12.78 16.23 -4.44
C THR A 12 11.96 16.95 -3.37
N ILE A 13 10.62 16.81 -3.38
CA ILE A 13 9.74 17.44 -2.38
C ILE A 13 9.42 16.52 -1.19
N GLY A 14 9.69 15.21 -1.30
CA GLY A 14 9.44 14.25 -0.23
C GLY A 14 7.97 13.91 0.01
N PHE A 15 7.10 14.03 -1.00
CA PHE A 15 5.65 13.76 -0.88
C PHE A 15 5.12 13.03 -2.11
N LEU A 16 4.17 12.10 -1.90
CA LEU A 16 3.41 11.46 -2.98
C LEU A 16 2.22 12.34 -3.37
N GLY A 17 2.30 13.05 -4.48
CA GLY A 17 1.17 13.87 -4.98
C GLY A 17 0.03 13.03 -5.56
N PRO A 18 -1.23 13.52 -5.57
CA PRO A 18 -2.37 12.77 -6.09
C PRO A 18 -2.34 12.56 -7.61
N TYR A 19 -1.52 13.32 -8.33
CA TYR A 19 -1.43 13.34 -9.80
C TYR A 19 -0.96 12.01 -10.39
N LEU A 20 -0.20 11.21 -9.63
CA LEU A 20 0.23 9.87 -10.02
C LEU A 20 -0.96 8.94 -10.33
N GLY A 21 -2.13 9.17 -9.72
CA GLY A 21 -3.34 8.38 -10.01
C GLY A 21 -3.89 8.51 -11.45
N ASN A 22 -3.39 9.47 -12.24
CA ASN A 22 -3.86 9.69 -13.61
C ASN A 22 -2.97 9.02 -14.67
N CYS A 23 -1.92 8.27 -14.27
CA CYS A 23 -0.98 7.68 -15.22
C CYS A 23 -1.53 6.37 -15.84
N VAL A 24 -1.50 6.27 -17.17
CA VAL A 24 -2.19 5.18 -17.90
C VAL A 24 -1.36 3.88 -18.00
N VAL A 25 -0.05 3.91 -17.74
CA VAL A 25 0.86 2.77 -18.03
C VAL A 25 1.76 2.37 -16.84
N VAL A 26 1.46 2.83 -15.63
CA VAL A 26 2.26 2.39 -14.47
C VAL A 26 1.89 0.95 -14.13
N VAL A 27 2.85 0.06 -14.29
CA VAL A 27 2.76 -1.37 -13.96
C VAL A 27 3.36 -1.60 -12.58
N ASP A 28 4.58 -1.12 -12.34
CA ASP A 28 5.22 -1.18 -11.03
C ASP A 28 5.57 0.23 -10.54
N LEU A 29 5.18 0.55 -9.31
CA LEU A 29 5.53 1.77 -8.60
C LEU A 29 6.43 1.42 -7.42
N LEU A 30 7.74 1.51 -7.62
CA LEU A 30 8.77 1.11 -6.66
C LEU A 30 9.49 2.36 -6.15
N ILE A 31 9.10 2.86 -4.98
CA ILE A 31 9.69 4.07 -4.36
C ILE A 31 10.06 3.78 -2.90
N SER A 32 10.54 2.57 -2.63
CA SER A 32 10.99 2.18 -1.29
C SER A 32 12.32 2.83 -0.91
N ASN A 33 12.56 2.94 0.40
CA ASN A 33 13.78 3.47 1.01
C ASN A 33 14.07 4.93 0.62
N ASN A 34 13.06 5.79 0.73
CA ASN A 34 13.16 7.23 0.53
C ASN A 34 12.74 7.99 1.79
N MET A 35 12.69 9.32 1.71
CA MET A 35 12.20 10.19 2.78
C MET A 35 10.77 10.68 2.53
N LEU A 36 9.95 9.90 1.81
CA LEU A 36 8.57 10.30 1.51
C LEU A 36 7.78 10.39 2.81
N SER A 37 7.04 11.48 2.98
CA SER A 37 6.29 11.79 4.20
C SER A 37 4.84 12.16 3.87
N GLY A 38 4.02 12.32 4.91
CA GLY A 38 2.59 12.58 4.76
C GLY A 38 1.78 11.33 4.41
N SER A 39 0.52 11.52 4.05
CA SER A 39 -0.40 10.40 3.82
C SER A 39 -0.30 9.80 2.42
N ILE A 40 -0.62 8.51 2.33
CA ILE A 40 -0.73 7.82 1.04
C ILE A 40 -1.96 8.37 0.29
N PRO A 41 -1.81 8.92 -0.93
CA PRO A 41 -2.95 9.41 -1.69
C PRO A 41 -3.83 8.27 -2.16
N ARG A 42 -5.13 8.35 -1.85
CA ARG A 42 -6.14 7.40 -2.38
C ARG A 42 -6.17 7.33 -3.90
N SER A 43 -5.73 8.38 -4.61
CA SER A 43 -5.71 8.39 -6.08
C SER A 43 -4.75 7.37 -6.68
N LEU A 44 -3.76 6.87 -5.93
CA LEU A 44 -2.89 5.78 -6.41
C LEU A 44 -3.68 4.51 -6.77
N SER A 45 -4.89 4.31 -6.22
CA SER A 45 -5.78 3.20 -6.62
C SER A 45 -6.29 3.30 -8.05
N ARG A 46 -6.22 4.48 -8.68
CA ARG A 46 -6.68 4.73 -10.05
C ARG A 46 -5.68 4.26 -11.11
N LEU A 47 -4.50 3.83 -10.70
CA LEU A 47 -3.51 3.19 -11.57
C LEU A 47 -4.00 1.80 -12.00
N ALA A 48 -4.89 1.76 -12.99
CA ALA A 48 -5.61 0.55 -13.42
C ALA A 48 -4.71 -0.61 -13.91
N ASN A 49 -3.42 -0.34 -14.18
CA ASN A 49 -2.45 -1.32 -14.63
C ASN A 49 -1.43 -1.71 -13.56
N LEU A 50 -1.54 -1.18 -12.34
CA LEU A 50 -0.58 -1.39 -11.27
C LEU A 50 -0.61 -2.85 -10.79
N THR A 51 0.53 -3.52 -10.88
CA THR A 51 0.79 -4.88 -10.39
C THR A 51 1.63 -4.85 -9.11
N THR A 52 2.52 -3.88 -8.94
CA THR A 52 3.32 -3.77 -7.71
C THR A 52 3.32 -2.35 -7.19
N LEU A 53 3.00 -2.19 -5.90
CA LEU A 53 3.19 -0.95 -5.15
C LEU A 53 4.15 -1.20 -3.99
N ASP A 54 5.35 -0.65 -4.06
CA ASP A 54 6.31 -0.67 -2.98
C ASP A 54 6.64 0.74 -2.49
N LEU A 55 6.10 1.07 -1.32
CA LEU A 55 6.33 2.31 -0.59
C LEU A 55 7.10 2.06 0.72
N SER A 56 7.70 0.89 0.88
CA SER A 56 8.32 0.48 2.14
C SER A 56 9.55 1.31 2.50
N GLY A 57 9.85 1.48 3.79
CA GLY A 57 11.03 2.23 4.23
C GLY A 57 10.94 3.73 3.93
N ASN A 58 9.81 4.34 4.27
CA ASN A 58 9.58 5.78 4.13
C ASN A 58 9.10 6.37 5.48
N LEU A 59 8.68 7.63 5.47
CA LEU A 59 8.13 8.36 6.62
C LEU A 59 6.62 8.61 6.46
N LEU A 60 5.92 7.74 5.72
CA LEU A 60 4.49 7.91 5.42
C LEU A 60 3.65 7.73 6.68
N THR A 61 2.64 8.58 6.86
CA THR A 61 1.76 8.63 8.02
C THR A 61 0.29 8.44 7.63
N GLY A 62 -0.60 8.36 8.62
CA GLY A 62 -2.04 8.25 8.39
C GLY A 62 -2.49 6.84 8.02
N LEU A 63 -3.68 6.75 7.44
CA LEU A 63 -4.36 5.48 7.20
C LEU A 63 -3.95 4.83 5.87
N ILE A 64 -4.06 3.50 5.80
CA ILE A 64 -4.03 2.78 4.52
C ILE A 64 -5.33 3.10 3.76
N PRO A 65 -5.27 3.62 2.52
CA PRO A 65 -6.46 3.93 1.75
C PRO A 65 -7.30 2.68 1.46
N PRO A 66 -8.59 2.62 1.84
CA PRO A 66 -9.44 1.48 1.51
C PRO A 66 -9.60 1.29 0.00
N GLU A 67 -9.49 2.35 -0.80
CA GLU A 67 -9.59 2.32 -2.26
C GLU A 67 -8.55 1.42 -2.93
N PHE A 68 -7.46 1.06 -2.24
CA PHE A 68 -6.54 0.04 -2.75
C PHE A 68 -7.22 -1.31 -2.97
N GLY A 69 -8.31 -1.62 -2.24
CA GLY A 69 -9.11 -2.81 -2.51
C GLY A 69 -9.75 -2.86 -3.90
N ASP A 70 -9.79 -1.74 -4.63
CA ASP A 70 -10.32 -1.66 -6.00
C ASP A 70 -9.23 -1.91 -7.07
N SER A 71 -7.96 -2.08 -6.67
CA SER A 71 -6.82 -2.32 -7.57
C SER A 71 -6.67 -3.80 -7.94
N LEU A 72 -7.61 -4.34 -8.72
CA LEU A 72 -7.75 -5.78 -8.96
C LEU A 72 -6.55 -6.47 -9.65
N LYS A 73 -5.64 -5.72 -10.27
CA LYS A 73 -4.41 -6.24 -10.89
C LYS A 73 -3.22 -6.29 -9.92
N LEU A 74 -3.35 -5.73 -8.72
CA LEU A 74 -2.26 -5.62 -7.76
C LEU A 74 -1.88 -7.01 -7.24
N GLN A 75 -0.61 -7.37 -7.42
CA GLN A 75 0.00 -8.63 -7.00
C GLN A 75 0.92 -8.45 -5.80
N GLY A 76 1.56 -7.28 -5.68
CA GLY A 76 2.45 -6.93 -4.57
C GLY A 76 2.06 -5.61 -3.93
N LEU A 77 1.86 -5.61 -2.61
CA LEU A 77 1.61 -4.41 -1.82
C LEU A 77 2.53 -4.37 -0.59
N TYR A 78 3.49 -3.44 -0.61
CA TYR A 78 4.50 -3.29 0.44
C TYR A 78 4.43 -1.90 1.05
N LEU A 79 3.96 -1.82 2.29
CA LEU A 79 3.82 -0.57 3.05
C LEU A 79 4.61 -0.62 4.37
N GLY A 80 5.45 -1.63 4.55
CA GLY A 80 6.22 -1.80 5.78
C GLY A 80 7.26 -0.71 6.04
N LYS A 81 7.76 -0.61 7.27
CA LYS A 81 8.74 0.39 7.72
C LYS A 81 8.30 1.82 7.38
N ASN A 82 7.10 2.18 7.84
CA ASN A 82 6.51 3.51 7.75
C ASN A 82 5.95 3.90 9.13
N GLN A 83 5.19 4.99 9.18
CA GLN A 83 4.48 5.49 10.38
C GLN A 83 2.96 5.43 10.16
N LEU A 84 2.47 4.43 9.41
CA LEU A 84 1.05 4.25 9.15
C LEU A 84 0.31 3.88 10.44
N SER A 85 -0.95 4.27 10.50
CA SER A 85 -1.77 4.15 11.70
C SER A 85 -3.19 3.67 11.40
N GLY A 86 -3.94 3.39 12.46
CA GLY A 86 -5.34 2.95 12.37
C GLY A 86 -5.46 1.47 12.03
N ILE A 87 -6.56 1.08 11.42
CA ILE A 87 -6.87 -0.32 11.10
C ILE A 87 -6.50 -0.68 9.66
N ILE A 88 -6.23 -1.97 9.42
CA ILE A 88 -6.16 -2.50 8.06
C ILE A 88 -7.58 -2.53 7.48
N PRO A 89 -7.84 -1.91 6.31
CA PRO A 89 -9.19 -1.88 5.74
C PRO A 89 -9.66 -3.27 5.27
N GLU A 90 -10.91 -3.63 5.61
CA GLU A 90 -11.57 -4.85 5.09
C GLU A 90 -11.65 -4.88 3.55
N ARG A 91 -11.67 -3.73 2.88
CA ARG A 91 -11.70 -3.71 1.41
C ARG A 91 -10.45 -4.34 0.77
N LEU A 92 -9.32 -4.40 1.47
CA LEU A 92 -8.11 -5.03 0.92
C LEU A 92 -8.30 -6.53 0.66
N GLY A 93 -9.27 -7.20 1.30
CA GLY A 93 -9.62 -8.58 0.97
C GLY A 93 -10.27 -8.76 -0.41
N HIS A 94 -10.57 -7.68 -1.15
CA HIS A 94 -11.05 -7.74 -2.54
C HIS A 94 -9.93 -7.86 -3.58
N LEU A 95 -8.66 -7.76 -3.16
CA LEU A 95 -7.50 -7.85 -4.04
C LEU A 95 -7.28 -9.28 -4.55
N SER A 96 -8.11 -9.72 -5.49
CA SER A 96 -8.15 -11.10 -5.98
C SER A 96 -6.86 -11.60 -6.65
N SER A 97 -6.02 -10.69 -7.15
CA SER A 97 -4.71 -11.00 -7.74
C SER A 97 -3.54 -10.93 -6.76
N LEU A 98 -3.78 -10.63 -5.48
CA LEU A 98 -2.71 -10.37 -4.53
C LEU A 98 -1.93 -11.64 -4.20
N VAL A 99 -0.60 -11.55 -4.32
CA VAL A 99 0.34 -12.65 -4.07
C VAL A 99 1.21 -12.37 -2.84
N LYS A 100 1.61 -11.11 -2.67
CA LYS A 100 2.50 -10.67 -1.58
C LYS A 100 1.97 -9.41 -0.92
N LEU A 101 1.85 -9.46 0.41
CA LEU A 101 1.48 -8.31 1.25
C LEU A 101 2.45 -8.19 2.41
N SER A 102 3.03 -6.99 2.61
CA SER A 102 3.84 -6.69 3.79
C SER A 102 3.55 -5.32 4.34
N PHE A 103 3.05 -5.28 5.58
CA PHE A 103 2.81 -4.06 6.36
C PHE A 103 3.69 -4.03 7.62
N THR A 104 4.80 -4.77 7.63
CA THR A 104 5.67 -4.89 8.81
C THR A 104 6.12 -3.55 9.36
N SER A 105 6.31 -3.42 10.67
CA SER A 105 6.99 -2.27 11.27
C SER A 105 6.27 -0.92 11.05
N ASN A 106 4.96 -0.88 11.24
CA ASN A 106 4.16 0.34 11.37
C ASN A 106 3.63 0.42 12.81
N LYS A 107 4.34 1.17 13.67
CA LYS A 107 4.11 1.16 15.13
C LYS A 107 2.66 1.45 15.53
N ASN A 108 1.91 2.23 14.76
CA ASN A 108 0.54 2.63 15.11
C ASN A 108 -0.56 1.91 14.30
N LEU A 109 -0.19 0.92 13.47
CA LEU A 109 -1.14 0.07 12.76
C LEU A 109 -1.67 -0.97 13.75
N SER A 110 -2.98 -0.94 13.98
CA SER A 110 -3.62 -1.62 15.11
C SER A 110 -4.97 -2.24 14.72
N GLY A 111 -5.63 -2.89 15.68
CA GLY A 111 -6.90 -3.57 15.46
C GLY A 111 -6.74 -4.97 14.85
N PRO A 112 -7.86 -5.63 14.51
CA PRO A 112 -7.83 -6.98 13.98
C PRO A 112 -7.32 -7.06 12.54
N VAL A 113 -6.73 -8.21 12.20
CA VAL A 113 -6.52 -8.58 10.79
C VAL A 113 -7.90 -8.78 10.15
N PRO A 114 -8.18 -8.17 8.98
CA PRO A 114 -9.48 -8.23 8.35
C PRO A 114 -9.92 -9.66 8.03
N THR A 115 -11.17 -9.99 8.32
CA THR A 115 -11.72 -11.33 8.03
C THR A 115 -11.77 -11.62 6.54
N SER A 116 -11.95 -10.57 5.73
CA SER A 116 -11.86 -10.63 4.27
C SER A 116 -10.50 -11.08 3.73
N PHE A 117 -9.42 -11.13 4.52
CA PHE A 117 -8.14 -11.69 4.07
C PHE A 117 -8.26 -13.18 3.73
N GLY A 118 -9.26 -13.89 4.28
CA GLY A 118 -9.61 -15.26 3.86
C GLY A 118 -10.05 -15.38 2.39
N ASN A 119 -10.41 -14.27 1.74
CA ASN A 119 -10.74 -14.22 0.31
C ASN A 119 -9.51 -14.15 -0.60
N LEU A 120 -8.33 -13.83 -0.06
CA LEU A 120 -7.09 -13.67 -0.82
C LEU A 120 -6.48 -15.03 -1.20
N LYS A 121 -7.15 -15.79 -2.07
CA LYS A 121 -6.78 -17.17 -2.41
C LYS A 121 -5.40 -17.31 -3.08
N GLY A 122 -4.88 -16.25 -3.67
CA GLY A 122 -3.55 -16.21 -4.29
C GLY A 122 -2.41 -15.79 -3.35
N LEU A 123 -2.72 -15.41 -2.10
CA LEU A 123 -1.73 -14.87 -1.18
C LEU A 123 -0.76 -15.97 -0.73
N THR A 124 0.51 -15.79 -1.03
CA THR A 124 1.58 -16.74 -0.67
C THR A 124 2.53 -16.16 0.38
N HIS A 125 2.56 -14.83 0.53
CA HIS A 125 3.40 -14.15 1.49
C HIS A 125 2.59 -13.06 2.19
N LEU A 126 2.48 -13.19 3.51
CA LEU A 126 1.83 -12.24 4.39
C LEU A 126 2.76 -11.90 5.55
N ASP A 127 3.18 -10.65 5.64
CA ASP A 127 3.97 -10.15 6.77
C ASP A 127 3.31 -8.93 7.41
N LEU A 128 2.76 -9.15 8.60
CA LEU A 128 2.13 -8.13 9.44
C LEU A 128 2.88 -7.93 10.77
N SER A 129 4.13 -8.39 10.86
CA SER A 129 4.94 -8.35 12.08
C SER A 129 5.25 -6.92 12.53
N SER A 130 5.62 -6.75 13.81
CA SER A 130 6.05 -5.45 14.35
C SER A 130 5.02 -4.32 14.18
N ASN A 131 3.75 -4.64 14.44
CA ASN A 131 2.62 -3.70 14.48
C ASN A 131 1.90 -3.84 15.84
N GLU A 132 0.90 -3.01 16.10
CA GLU A 132 0.02 -3.09 17.27
C GLU A 132 -1.30 -3.83 16.97
N LEU A 133 -1.25 -4.81 16.05
CA LEU A 133 -2.41 -5.62 15.68
C LEU A 133 -2.88 -6.50 16.84
N SER A 134 -4.19 -6.71 16.92
CA SER A 134 -4.86 -7.46 17.98
C SER A 134 -5.90 -8.42 17.42
N GLY A 135 -6.67 -9.09 18.29
CA GLY A 135 -7.73 -10.01 17.86
C GLY A 135 -7.23 -11.37 17.39
N LYS A 136 -8.14 -12.16 16.83
CA LYS A 136 -7.84 -13.51 16.31
C LYS A 136 -7.46 -13.42 14.85
N LEU A 137 -6.56 -14.30 14.42
CA LEU A 137 -6.34 -14.51 12.99
C LEU A 137 -7.64 -15.02 12.34
N PRO A 138 -8.02 -14.49 11.17
CA PRO A 138 -9.18 -14.98 10.45
C PRO A 138 -8.94 -16.41 9.98
N LEU A 139 -9.95 -17.27 10.17
CA LEU A 139 -9.97 -18.68 9.79
C LEU A 139 -10.39 -18.86 8.32
#